data_AF-A0A930W4A3-F1
#
_entry.id   AF-A0A930W4A3-F1
#
_cell.length_a   1.000
_cell.length_b   1.000
_cell.length_c   1.000
_cell.angle_alpha   90.00
_cell.angle_beta   90.00
_cell.angle_gamma   90.00
#
_symmetry.space_group_name_H-M   'P 1'
#
loop_
_entity.id
_entity.type
_entity.pdbx_description
1 polymer ?
#
loop_
_entity_poly.entity_id
_entity_poly.type
_entity_poly.pdbx_seq_one_letter_code
_entity_poly.pdbx_strand_id
1 'polypeptide(L)'
;QGFRRFMSQQAYQNVWLDAHLDKPCEGIDCSGPRGVQQLIDKNEAYLKTSASGGLPVMVGKWSASLPSIDGAMTAEGRIALERIYTSGQLKVYNTCPAWFFQTWKTSAFLAAWDARVALATFERGMLE
;
A
#
# COMPACT_ATOMS: atom_id res chain seq x y z
N GLN A 1 0.12 -9.86 18.69
CA GLN A 1 0.25 -8.82 19.74
C GLN A 1 0.60 -7.52 19.05
N GLY A 2 -0.04 -6.42 19.41
CA GLY A 2 0.04 -5.11 18.75
C GLY A 2 -0.80 -4.08 19.53
N PHE A 3 -1.04 -2.90 18.96
CA PHE A 3 -1.77 -1.80 19.61
C PHE A 3 -3.26 -2.05 19.92
N ARG A 4 -3.77 -3.27 19.73
CA ARG A 4 -5.19 -3.65 19.83
C ARG A 4 -5.88 -3.23 21.15
N ARG A 5 -5.15 -3.24 22.26
CA ARG A 5 -5.65 -2.84 23.60
C ARG A 5 -5.05 -1.52 24.09
N PHE A 6 -4.10 -0.95 23.35
CA PHE A 6 -3.39 0.25 23.73
C PHE A 6 -4.14 1.46 23.18
N MET A 7 -4.64 2.31 24.06
CA MET A 7 -5.43 3.50 23.72
C MET A 7 -6.74 3.22 22.93
N SER A 8 -7.22 1.98 22.87
CA SER A 8 -8.51 1.63 22.24
C SER A 8 -9.72 1.74 23.19
N GLN A 9 -9.48 2.12 24.44
CA GLN A 9 -10.51 2.29 25.47
C GLN A 9 -11.17 3.67 25.34
N GLN A 10 -12.42 3.80 25.77
CA GLN A 10 -13.23 5.03 25.62
C GLN A 10 -12.60 6.30 26.20
N ALA A 11 -11.67 6.18 27.15
CA ALA A 11 -10.96 7.33 27.73
C ALA A 11 -10.03 8.04 26.73
N TYR A 12 -9.65 7.39 25.63
CA TYR A 12 -8.78 7.94 24.60
C TYR A 12 -9.61 8.33 23.38
N GLN A 13 -9.46 9.58 22.95
CA GLN A 13 -10.14 10.14 21.78
C GLN A 13 -9.11 10.69 20.79
N ASN A 14 -9.50 10.76 19.52
CA ASN A 14 -8.64 11.27 18.44
C ASN A 14 -7.32 10.49 18.26
N VAL A 15 -7.38 9.16 18.45
CA VAL A 15 -6.24 8.25 18.28
C VAL A 15 -6.45 7.40 17.04
N TRP A 16 -5.51 7.47 16.10
CA TRP A 16 -5.48 6.64 14.90
C TRP A 16 -4.24 5.75 14.92
N LEU A 17 -4.34 4.58 14.29
CA LEU A 17 -3.20 3.72 14.02
C LEU A 17 -2.64 4.01 12.63
N ASP A 18 -1.33 4.19 12.57
CA ASP A 18 -0.60 4.40 11.31
C ASP A 18 0.01 3.08 10.82
N ALA A 19 -0.47 2.58 9.67
CA ALA A 19 0.05 1.42 8.98
C ALA A 19 1.03 1.82 7.87
N HIS A 20 2.26 1.30 7.92
CA HIS A 20 3.26 1.47 6.86
C HIS A 20 3.35 0.19 6.03
N LEU A 21 3.02 0.29 4.75
CA LEU A 21 2.89 -0.82 3.79
C LEU A 21 3.86 -0.70 2.61
N ASP A 22 4.94 0.09 2.78
CA ASP A 22 6.00 0.29 1.77
C ASP A 22 7.09 -0.78 1.81
N LYS A 23 7.11 -1.61 2.86
CA LYS A 23 8.06 -2.71 3.00
C LYS A 23 7.47 -3.99 2.40
N PRO A 24 8.07 -4.56 1.35
CA PRO A 24 7.55 -5.79 0.76
C PRO A 24 7.58 -6.94 1.78
N CYS A 25 6.53 -7.75 1.75
CA CYS A 25 6.49 -9.00 2.49
C CYS A 25 7.48 -9.98 1.85
N GLU A 26 8.47 -10.44 2.61
CA GLU A 26 9.46 -11.41 2.13
C GLU A 26 8.79 -12.70 1.62
N GLY A 27 9.33 -13.27 0.55
CA GLY A 27 8.90 -14.58 0.03
C GLY A 27 7.66 -14.59 -0.87
N ILE A 28 7.18 -13.43 -1.36
CA ILE A 28 6.16 -13.40 -2.42
C ILE A 28 6.82 -13.08 -3.76
N ASP A 29 6.76 -14.04 -4.68
CA ASP A 29 7.18 -13.83 -6.06
C ASP A 29 6.18 -12.92 -6.79
N CYS A 30 6.57 -11.68 -7.05
CA CYS A 30 5.77 -10.70 -7.79
C CYS A 30 6.11 -10.65 -9.29
N SER A 31 6.72 -11.70 -9.84
CA SER A 31 7.01 -11.84 -11.28
C SER A 31 5.78 -11.97 -12.17
N GLY A 32 4.60 -12.15 -11.58
CA GLY A 32 3.35 -12.19 -12.30
C GLY A 32 2.16 -11.65 -11.50
N PRO A 33 0.99 -11.46 -12.16
CA PRO A 33 -0.18 -10.84 -11.57
C PRO A 33 -0.71 -11.56 -10.32
N ARG A 34 -0.54 -12.89 -10.25
CA ARG A 34 -0.96 -13.70 -9.10
C ARG A 34 -0.21 -13.30 -7.83
N GLY A 35 1.11 -13.10 -7.92
CA GLY A 35 1.92 -12.68 -6.79
C GLY A 35 1.60 -11.27 -6.32
N VAL A 36 1.37 -10.37 -7.28
CA VAL A 36 0.90 -9.00 -7.00
C VAL A 36 -0.43 -9.03 -6.24
N GLN A 37 -1.38 -9.85 -6.68
CA GLN A 37 -2.67 -9.99 -5.98
C GLN A 37 -2.49 -10.56 -4.57
N GLN A 38 -1.64 -11.58 -4.39
CA GLN A 38 -1.34 -12.13 -3.06
C GLN A 38 -0.75 -11.08 -2.12
N LEU A 39 0.10 -10.17 -2.62
CA LEU A 39 0.64 -9.08 -1.82
C LEU A 39 -0.46 -8.08 -1.41
N ILE A 40 -1.36 -7.73 -2.32
CA ILE A 40 -2.53 -6.88 -2.02
C ILE A 40 -3.43 -7.52 -0.95
N ASP A 41 -3.75 -8.80 -1.10
CA ASP A 41 -4.60 -9.54 -0.17
C ASP A 41 -3.97 -9.59 1.23
N LYS A 42 -2.63 -9.76 1.32
CA LYS A 42 -1.92 -9.68 2.60
C LYS A 42 -1.98 -8.29 3.23
N ASN A 43 -1.84 -7.24 2.44
CA ASN A 43 -1.97 -5.85 2.95
C ASN A 43 -3.38 -5.60 3.47
N GLU A 44 -4.41 -6.06 2.76
CA GLU A 44 -5.81 -5.96 3.20
C GLU A 44 -6.04 -6.74 4.51
N ALA A 45 -5.55 -7.98 4.61
CA ALA A 45 -5.66 -8.79 5.81
C ALA A 45 -4.95 -8.16 7.02
N TYR A 46 -3.79 -7.55 6.78
CA TYR A 46 -3.06 -6.80 7.81
C TYR A 46 -3.88 -5.60 8.32
N LEU A 47 -4.46 -4.80 7.42
CA LEU A 47 -5.30 -3.65 7.79
C LEU A 47 -6.53 -4.09 8.59
N LYS A 48 -7.23 -5.14 8.15
CA LYS A 48 -8.38 -5.71 8.89
C LYS A 48 -7.98 -6.18 10.30
N THR A 49 -6.83 -6.84 10.41
CA THR A 49 -6.31 -7.31 11.70
C THR A 49 -5.94 -6.13 12.61
N SER A 50 -5.31 -5.09 12.08
CA SER A 50 -4.95 -3.88 12.82
C SER A 50 -6.19 -3.13 13.32
N ALA A 51 -7.24 -3.06 12.50
CA ALA A 51 -8.51 -2.42 12.85
C ALA A 51 -9.34 -3.20 13.89
N SER A 52 -9.03 -4.48 14.13
CA SER A 52 -9.76 -5.33 15.10
C SER A 52 -9.68 -4.87 16.56
N GLY A 53 -8.87 -3.85 16.84
CA GLY A 53 -8.80 -3.15 18.14
C GLY A 53 -9.81 -2.03 18.33
N GLY A 54 -10.58 -1.68 17.29
CA GLY A 54 -11.57 -0.59 17.35
C GLY A 54 -11.00 0.80 17.08
N LEU A 55 -9.68 0.94 16.93
CA LEU A 55 -9.08 2.19 16.48
C LEU A 55 -9.18 2.32 14.95
N PRO A 56 -9.49 3.51 14.41
CA PRO A 56 -9.35 3.78 12.98
C PRO A 56 -7.89 3.55 12.55
N VAL A 57 -7.71 2.89 11.41
CA VAL A 57 -6.37 2.61 10.84
C VAL A 57 -6.25 3.38 9.54
N MET A 58 -5.24 4.25 9.45
CA MET A 58 -4.83 4.90 8.21
C MET A 58 -3.60 4.23 7.62
N VAL A 59 -3.37 4.40 6.32
CA VAL A 59 -2.13 4.00 5.66
C VAL A 59 -1.20 5.21 5.54
N GLY A 60 -0.36 5.48 6.53
CA GLY A 60 0.52 6.66 6.50
C GLY A 60 1.72 6.54 5.57
N LYS A 61 2.01 5.34 5.04
CA LYS A 61 3.12 5.14 4.12
C LYS A 61 2.90 3.96 3.19
N TRP A 62 2.92 4.19 1.88
CA TRP A 62 2.93 3.15 0.85
C TRP A 62 3.58 3.68 -0.45
N SER A 63 3.92 2.79 -1.38
CA SER A 63 4.42 3.18 -2.71
C SER A 63 3.93 2.21 -3.79
N ALA A 64 4.18 2.54 -5.05
CA ALA A 64 3.89 1.66 -6.20
C ALA A 64 4.99 0.61 -6.43
N SER A 65 6.06 0.62 -5.62
CA SER A 65 7.22 -0.25 -5.84
C SER A 65 6.89 -1.69 -5.48
N LEU A 66 7.00 -2.58 -6.47
CA LEU A 66 7.01 -4.01 -6.19
C LEU A 66 8.36 -4.45 -5.61
N PRO A 67 8.38 -5.53 -4.79
CA PRO A 67 9.64 -6.18 -4.40
C PRO A 67 10.47 -6.58 -5.62
N SER A 68 11.77 -6.77 -5.43
CA SER A 68 12.66 -7.28 -6.47
C SER A 68 12.07 -8.54 -7.09
N ILE A 69 11.85 -8.48 -8.40
CA ILE A 69 11.31 -9.55 -9.21
C ILE A 69 12.51 -10.33 -9.75
N ASP A 70 12.65 -11.59 -9.36
CA ASP A 70 13.64 -12.48 -9.93
C ASP A 70 13.15 -12.97 -11.31
N GLY A 71 13.88 -12.64 -12.39
CA GLY A 71 13.58 -13.19 -13.72
C GLY A 71 13.82 -12.22 -14.90
N ALA A 72 13.64 -12.74 -16.12
CA ALA A 72 13.78 -12.02 -17.38
C ALA A 72 12.59 -11.08 -17.68
N MET A 73 12.18 -10.28 -16.70
CA MET A 73 11.08 -9.33 -16.86
C MET A 73 11.54 -8.10 -17.64
N THR A 74 10.77 -7.71 -18.67
CA THR A 74 11.02 -6.46 -19.39
C THR A 74 10.58 -5.25 -18.57
N ALA A 75 11.10 -4.07 -18.91
CA ALA A 75 10.73 -2.83 -18.22
C ALA A 75 9.22 -2.54 -18.35
N GLU A 76 8.62 -2.83 -19.51
CA GLU A 76 7.20 -2.65 -19.77
C GLU A 76 6.35 -3.60 -18.93
N GLY A 77 6.79 -4.86 -18.81
CA GLY A 77 6.13 -5.85 -17.97
C GLY A 77 6.11 -5.42 -16.50
N ARG A 78 7.23 -4.88 -16.00
CA ARG A 78 7.32 -4.33 -14.65
C ARG A 78 6.35 -3.17 -14.44
N ILE A 79 6.34 -2.19 -15.35
CA ILE A 79 5.42 -1.03 -15.27
C ILE A 79 3.96 -1.50 -15.26
N ALA A 80 3.62 -2.50 -16.06
CA ALA A 80 2.26 -3.05 -16.08
C ALA A 80 1.88 -3.70 -14.74
N LEU A 81 2.77 -4.47 -14.12
CA LEU A 81 2.53 -5.07 -12.81
C LEU A 81 2.46 -4.02 -11.69
N GLU A 82 3.33 -3.01 -11.71
CA GLU A 82 3.29 -1.90 -10.73
C GLU A 82 1.98 -1.11 -10.84
N ARG A 83 1.41 -0.96 -12.05
CA ARG A 83 0.06 -0.38 -12.22
C ARG A 83 -1.03 -1.24 -11.63
N ILE A 84 -1.00 -2.56 -11.85
CA ILE A 84 -1.95 -3.49 -11.23
C ILE A 84 -1.83 -3.40 -9.70
N TYR A 85 -0.61 -3.39 -9.19
CA TYR A 85 -0.33 -3.26 -7.76
C TYR A 85 -0.88 -1.96 -7.18
N THR A 86 -0.61 -0.83 -7.84
CA THR A 86 -1.09 0.50 -7.42
C THR A 86 -2.61 0.55 -7.40
N SER A 87 -3.27 0.06 -8.46
CA SER A 87 -4.74 0.01 -8.54
C SER A 87 -5.36 -0.83 -7.42
N GLY A 88 -4.79 -2.01 -7.17
CA GLY A 88 -5.25 -2.90 -6.10
C GLY A 88 -5.05 -2.32 -4.71
N GLN A 89 -3.90 -1.68 -4.47
CA GLN A 89 -3.63 -0.94 -3.24
C GLN A 89 -4.64 0.19 -3.03
N LEU A 90 -4.88 1.04 -4.03
CA LEU A 90 -5.86 2.14 -3.94
C LEU A 90 -7.26 1.62 -3.59
N LYS A 91 -7.70 0.54 -4.24
CA LYS A 91 -8.99 -0.10 -3.93
C LYS A 91 -9.09 -0.52 -2.45
N VAL A 92 -8.01 -1.07 -1.89
CA VAL A 92 -7.96 -1.45 -0.47
C VAL A 92 -7.90 -0.22 0.43
N TYR A 93 -7.05 0.74 0.10
CA TYR A 93 -6.74 1.89 0.96
C TYR A 93 -7.87 2.93 0.98
N ASN A 94 -8.71 3.00 -0.05
CA ASN A 94 -9.94 3.80 -0.04
C ASN A 94 -10.99 3.28 0.96
N THR A 95 -10.79 2.08 1.54
CA THR A 95 -11.61 1.61 2.68
C THR A 95 -11.10 2.13 4.03
N CYS A 96 -9.89 2.69 4.08
CA CYS A 96 -9.33 3.33 5.26
C CYS A 96 -9.76 4.80 5.33
N PRO A 97 -9.78 5.44 6.52
CA PRO A 97 -10.12 6.86 6.66
C PRO A 97 -9.15 7.80 5.95
N ALA A 98 -7.91 7.38 5.73
CA ALA A 98 -6.89 8.14 5.00
C ALA A 98 -5.77 7.21 4.51
N TRP A 99 -5.09 7.64 3.44
CA TRP A 99 -3.85 7.05 2.97
C TRP A 99 -2.88 8.12 2.46
N PHE A 100 -1.59 7.83 2.52
CA PHE A 100 -0.53 8.77 2.16
C PHE A 100 0.55 8.07 1.32
N PHE A 101 0.67 8.48 0.05
CA PHE A 101 1.69 7.96 -0.85
C PHE A 101 3.07 8.51 -0.47
N GLN A 102 4.04 7.62 -0.29
CA GLN A 102 5.43 7.96 -0.05
C GLN A 102 6.23 7.81 -1.36
N THR A 103 6.62 8.89 -2.01
CA THR A 103 6.48 10.31 -1.65
C THR A 103 5.94 11.12 -2.82
N TRP A 104 5.62 12.41 -2.60
CA TRP A 104 5.11 13.28 -3.65
C TRP A 104 6.11 13.44 -4.82
N LYS A 105 7.41 13.56 -4.53
CA LYS A 105 8.45 13.81 -5.54
C LYS A 105 9.76 13.16 -5.14
N THR A 106 10.47 12.59 -6.12
CA THR A 106 11.86 12.16 -5.98
C THR A 106 12.79 12.92 -6.93
N SER A 107 14.07 13.04 -6.59
CA SER A 107 15.12 13.65 -7.43
C SER A 107 15.90 12.62 -8.28
N ALA A 108 15.75 11.33 -7.98
CA ALA A 108 16.60 10.25 -8.49
C ALA A 108 15.87 9.26 -9.41
N PHE A 109 14.84 9.70 -10.14
CA PHE A 109 14.06 8.86 -11.07
C PHE A 109 13.48 7.57 -10.45
N LEU A 110 13.13 7.59 -9.17
CA LEU A 110 12.44 6.48 -8.52
C LEU A 110 10.95 6.55 -8.83
N ALA A 111 10.56 6.19 -10.06
CA ALA A 111 9.21 6.37 -10.59
C ALA A 111 8.12 5.76 -9.68
N ALA A 112 8.35 4.55 -9.16
CA ALA A 112 7.41 3.86 -8.28
C ALA A 112 7.29 4.48 -6.86
N TRP A 113 8.20 5.41 -6.52
CA TRP A 113 8.21 6.18 -5.27
C TRP A 113 7.87 7.67 -5.49
N ASP A 114 7.53 8.08 -6.72
CA ASP A 114 7.13 9.43 -7.06
C ASP A 114 5.65 9.45 -7.44
N ALA A 115 4.81 10.00 -6.56
CA ALA A 115 3.35 10.02 -6.73
C ALA A 115 2.95 10.68 -8.06
N ARG A 116 3.69 11.69 -8.52
CA ARG A 116 3.39 12.41 -9.77
C ARG A 116 3.56 11.54 -10.99
N VAL A 117 4.34 10.46 -10.89
CA VAL A 117 4.58 9.49 -11.96
C VAL A 117 3.72 8.25 -11.76
N ALA A 118 3.78 7.65 -10.57
CA ALA A 118 3.08 6.42 -10.25
C ALA A 118 1.54 6.56 -10.35
N LEU A 119 1.00 7.72 -9.97
CA LEU A 119 -0.45 7.98 -9.98
C LEU A 119 -0.92 8.70 -11.26
N ALA A 120 -0.01 9.08 -12.15
CA ALA A 120 -0.30 9.97 -13.30
C ALA A 120 -1.38 9.43 -14.25
N THR A 121 -1.47 8.10 -14.37
CA THR A 121 -2.37 7.44 -15.33
C THR A 121 -3.69 7.01 -14.71
N PHE A 122 -3.92 7.29 -13.43
CA PHE A 122 -5.17 6.96 -12.74
C PHE A 122 -6.14 8.13 -12.80
N GLU A 123 -7.41 7.83 -13.05
CA GLU A 123 -8.47 8.84 -13.04
C GLU A 123 -8.68 9.35 -11.61
N ARG A 124 -9.11 10.61 -11.46
CA ARG A 124 -9.38 11.18 -10.13
C ARG A 124 -10.37 10.36 -9.31
N GLY A 125 -11.39 9.79 -9.95
CA GLY A 125 -12.37 8.94 -9.28
C GLY A 125 -11.80 7.62 -8.74
N MET A 126 -10.55 7.28 -9.06
CA MET A 126 -9.83 6.16 -8.44
C MET A 126 -9.02 6.59 -7.21
N LEU A 127 -8.82 7.88 -7.00
CA LEU A 127 -8.07 8.48 -5.89
C LEU A 127 -8.98 9.08 -4.80
N GLU A 128 -10.28 9.19 -5.08
CA GLU A 128 -11.35 9.69 -4.21
C GLU A 128 -12.25 8.52 -3.76
#